data_AF-A0A286FSG2-F1
#
_entry.id   AF-A0A286FSG2-F1
#
_cell.length_a   1.000
_cell.length_b   1.000
_cell.length_c   1.000
_cell.angle_alpha   90.00
_cell.angle_beta   90.00
_cell.angle_gamma   90.00
#
_symmetry.space_group_name_H-M   'P 1'
#
loop_
_entity.id
_entity.type
_entity.pdbx_description
1 polymer ?
#
loop_
_entity_poly.entity_id
_entity_poly.type
_entity_poly.pdbx_seq_one_letter_code
_entity_poly.pdbx_strand_id
1 'polypeptide(L)'
;MATKPACGPERDPEFFAAIDEVFGKYPDAARRYAVSCMRLEHDIMQIDFEKQVGVSRVEDGQIITEFRNRDDESVRSHHSACCKWVGEAPHKVCVEICLE
;
A
#
# COMPACT_ATOMS: atom_id res chain seq x y z
N MET A 1 1.78 -27.62 -14.71
CA MET A 1 2.24 -26.29 -15.11
C MET A 1 2.46 -25.49 -13.84
N ALA A 2 3.64 -24.92 -13.62
CA ALA A 2 3.87 -24.06 -12.46
C ALA A 2 3.02 -22.79 -12.60
N THR A 3 2.15 -22.53 -11.64
CA THR A 3 1.33 -21.33 -11.61
C THR A 3 2.26 -20.13 -11.41
N LYS A 4 2.21 -19.14 -12.30
CA LYS A 4 3.00 -17.91 -12.12
C LYS A 4 2.63 -17.25 -10.77
N PRO A 5 3.60 -16.65 -10.06
CA PRO A 5 3.31 -15.87 -8.86
C PRO A 5 2.30 -14.76 -9.13
N ALA A 6 1.57 -14.36 -8.10
CA ALA A 6 0.57 -13.29 -8.21
C ALA A 6 1.20 -11.91 -8.43
N CYS A 7 2.34 -11.68 -7.78
CA CYS A 7 3.09 -10.43 -7.75
C CYS A 7 4.57 -10.75 -7.57
N GLY A 8 5.45 -9.77 -7.83
CA GLY A 8 6.87 -9.84 -7.46
C GLY A 8 7.80 -9.92 -8.67
N PRO A 9 9.12 -9.96 -8.45
CA PRO A 9 10.12 -9.86 -9.52
C PRO A 9 10.06 -11.02 -10.53
N GLU A 10 9.62 -12.20 -10.11
CA GLU A 10 9.40 -13.33 -11.04
C GLU A 10 8.18 -13.12 -11.96
N ARG A 11 7.20 -12.35 -11.49
CA ARG A 11 5.97 -12.04 -12.23
C ARG A 11 6.17 -10.83 -13.14
N ASP A 12 6.80 -9.77 -12.61
CA ASP A 12 6.94 -8.45 -13.24
C ASP A 12 8.42 -7.99 -13.27
N PRO A 13 9.31 -8.72 -13.95
CA PRO A 13 10.76 -8.49 -13.86
C PRO A 13 11.21 -7.10 -14.33
N GLU A 14 10.61 -6.56 -15.38
CA GLU A 14 10.96 -5.23 -15.91
C GLU A 14 10.56 -4.11 -14.95
N PHE A 15 9.42 -4.26 -14.26
CA PHE A 15 8.98 -3.31 -13.25
C PHE A 15 9.94 -3.28 -12.07
N PHE A 16 10.33 -4.45 -11.55
CA PHE A 16 11.27 -4.53 -10.42
C PHE A 16 12.67 -4.06 -10.81
N ALA A 17 13.15 -4.30 -12.04
CA ALA A 17 14.40 -3.73 -12.52
C ALA A 17 14.38 -2.19 -12.50
N ALA A 18 13.25 -1.57 -12.89
CA ALA A 18 13.10 -0.11 -12.81
C ALA A 18 13.07 0.41 -11.36
N ILE A 19 12.46 -0.34 -10.43
CA ILE A 19 12.50 -0.02 -8.99
C ILE A 19 13.92 -0.08 -8.46
N ASP A 20 14.70 -1.10 -8.84
CA ASP A 20 16.10 -1.24 -8.42
C ASP A 20 16.94 -0.03 -8.85
N GLU A 21 16.73 0.47 -10.08
CA GLU A 21 17.37 1.70 -10.53
C GLU A 21 16.97 2.93 -9.71
N VAL A 22 15.68 3.05 -9.34
CA VAL A 22 15.18 4.16 -8.51
C VAL A 22 15.80 4.10 -7.12
N PHE A 23 15.86 2.92 -6.50
CA PHE A 23 16.49 2.75 -5.19
C PHE A 23 17.99 2.97 -5.23
N GLY A 24 18.66 2.61 -6.33
CA GLY A 24 20.07 2.95 -6.57
C GLY A 24 20.30 4.46 -6.67
N LYS A 25 19.36 5.21 -7.26
CA LYS A 25 19.42 6.69 -7.37
C LYS A 25 19.09 7.40 -6.05
N TYR A 26 18.24 6.83 -5.21
CA TYR A 26 17.75 7.44 -3.97
C TYR A 26 17.90 6.51 -2.74
N PRO A 27 19.13 6.21 -2.29
CA PRO A 27 19.38 5.20 -1.26
C PRO A 27 18.72 5.52 0.10
N ASP A 28 18.63 6.80 0.47
CA ASP A 28 17.95 7.22 1.72
C ASP A 28 16.43 7.09 1.63
N ALA A 29 15.86 7.21 0.43
CA ALA A 29 14.45 6.92 0.20
C ALA A 29 14.20 5.40 0.21
N ALA A 30 15.10 4.60 -0.37
CA ALA A 30 14.97 3.14 -0.43
C ALA A 30 14.83 2.48 0.96
N ARG A 31 15.36 3.10 2.02
CA ARG A 31 15.20 2.61 3.41
C ARG A 31 13.81 2.86 4.02
N ARG A 32 13.00 3.71 3.40
CA ARG A 32 11.71 4.18 3.93
C ARG A 32 10.51 3.68 3.13
N TYR A 33 10.74 3.11 1.95
CA TYR A 33 9.68 2.69 1.04
C TYR A 33 9.86 1.22 0.65
N ALA A 34 8.73 0.56 0.43
CA ALA A 34 8.67 -0.82 -0.06
C ALA A 34 7.59 -0.93 -1.14
N VAL A 35 7.70 -1.96 -1.97
CA VAL A 35 6.65 -2.35 -2.92
C VAL A 35 5.74 -3.37 -2.24
N SER A 36 4.43 -3.19 -2.34
CA SER A 36 3.41 -4.07 -1.73
C SER A 36 2.51 -4.66 -2.80
N CYS A 37 2.20 -5.97 -2.69
CA CYS A 37 1.24 -6.65 -3.54
C CYS A 37 -0.18 -6.46 -2.97
N MET A 38 -1.06 -5.85 -3.76
CA MET A 38 -2.42 -5.50 -3.35
C MET A 38 -3.46 -6.60 -3.58
N ARG A 39 -3.02 -7.87 -3.72
CA ARG A 39 -3.92 -8.99 -4.06
C ARG A 39 -4.96 -9.24 -2.98
N LEU A 40 -4.60 -9.08 -1.70
CA LEU A 40 -5.55 -9.30 -0.62
C LEU A 40 -6.66 -8.26 -0.68
N GLU A 41 -6.30 -7.00 -0.87
CA GLU A 41 -7.21 -5.86 -0.88
C GLU A 41 -8.09 -5.83 -2.13
N HIS A 42 -7.50 -5.99 -3.31
CA HIS A 42 -8.23 -5.92 -4.58
C HIS A 42 -8.93 -7.23 -4.92
N ASP A 43 -8.20 -8.34 -4.98
CA ASP A 43 -8.74 -9.57 -5.57
C ASP A 43 -9.56 -10.38 -4.57
N ILE A 44 -9.18 -10.35 -3.29
CA ILE A 44 -9.84 -11.17 -2.25
C ILE A 44 -10.91 -10.36 -1.51
N MET A 45 -10.55 -9.18 -0.99
CA MET A 45 -11.45 -8.35 -0.18
C MET A 45 -12.33 -7.42 -1.02
N GLN A 46 -11.99 -7.20 -2.30
CA GLN A 46 -12.76 -6.36 -3.22
C GLN A 46 -12.99 -4.93 -2.67
N ILE A 47 -11.94 -4.35 -2.10
CA ILE A 47 -11.99 -3.01 -1.52
C ILE A 47 -12.15 -1.95 -2.61
N ASP A 48 -13.14 -1.10 -2.45
CA ASP A 48 -13.33 0.12 -3.25
C ASP A 48 -12.55 1.27 -2.62
N PHE A 49 -11.37 1.58 -3.14
CA PHE A 49 -10.51 2.64 -2.59
C PHE A 49 -11.01 4.06 -2.82
N GLU A 50 -12.06 4.28 -3.64
CA GLU A 50 -12.72 5.58 -3.73
C GLU A 50 -13.61 5.82 -2.52
N LYS A 51 -14.19 4.75 -1.95
CA LYS A 51 -15.10 4.82 -0.81
C LYS A 51 -14.46 4.43 0.52
N GLN A 52 -13.45 3.57 0.48
CA GLN A 52 -12.83 2.96 1.65
C GLN A 52 -11.33 3.27 1.74
N VAL A 53 -10.81 3.22 2.97
CA VAL A 53 -9.39 3.38 3.28
C VAL A 53 -9.02 2.41 4.39
N GLY A 54 -7.83 1.81 4.31
CA GLY A 54 -7.27 1.01 5.38
C GLY A 54 -6.82 1.89 6.53
N VAL A 55 -7.14 1.49 7.75
CA VAL A 55 -6.72 2.15 8.98
C VAL A 55 -5.91 1.14 9.77
N SER A 56 -4.60 1.36 9.80
CA SER A 56 -3.62 0.48 10.43
C SER A 56 -3.30 0.99 11.83
N ARG A 57 -3.26 0.09 12.82
CA ARG A 57 -2.83 0.37 14.19
C ARG A 57 -1.94 -0.74 14.69
N VAL A 58 -1.16 -0.47 15.74
CA VAL A 58 -0.42 -1.51 16.45
C VAL A 58 -1.22 -1.98 17.66
N GLU A 59 -1.53 -3.27 17.72
CA GLU A 59 -2.25 -3.90 18.81
C GLU A 59 -1.49 -5.17 19.20
N ASP A 60 -1.03 -5.27 20.46
CA ASP A 60 -0.25 -6.40 20.98
C ASP A 60 0.96 -6.83 20.12
N GLY A 61 1.67 -5.84 19.56
CA GLY A 61 2.84 -6.07 18.69
C GLY A 61 2.49 -6.53 17.27
N GLN A 62 1.21 -6.53 16.91
CA GLN A 62 0.72 -6.84 15.57
C GLN A 62 0.25 -5.56 14.88
N ILE A 63 0.41 -5.50 13.55
CA ILE A 63 -0.20 -4.45 12.75
C ILE A 63 -1.57 -4.97 12.31
N ILE A 64 -2.63 -4.29 12.73
CA ILE A 64 -4.02 -4.58 12.33
C ILE A 64 -4.48 -3.49 11.39
N THR A 65 -4.87 -3.87 10.18
CA THR A 65 -5.44 -2.97 9.17
C THR A 65 -6.91 -3.27 8.98
N GLU A 66 -7.76 -2.27 9.23
CA GLU A 66 -9.20 -2.33 8.99
C GLU A 66 -9.61 -1.39 7.87
N PHE A 67 -10.33 -1.89 6.86
CA PHE A 67 -10.90 -1.04 5.82
C PHE A 67 -12.21 -0.43 6.32
N ARG A 68 -12.25 0.91 6.31
CA ARG A 68 -13.37 1.72 6.81
C ARG A 68 -13.84 2.68 5.73
N ASN A 69 -15.05 3.20 5.86
CA ASN A 69 -15.53 4.21 4.92
C ASN A 69 -14.74 5.51 5.14
N ARG A 70 -14.37 6.17 4.05
CA ARG A 70 -13.64 7.46 4.11
C ARG A 70 -14.43 8.56 4.81
N ASP A 71 -15.75 8.42 4.88
CA ASP A 71 -16.65 9.35 5.55
C ASP A 71 -16.78 9.13 7.07
N ASP A 72 -16.22 8.04 7.61
CA ASP A 72 -16.23 7.77 9.04
C ASP A 72 -15.43 8.85 9.79
N GLU A 73 -15.98 9.33 10.91
CA GLU A 73 -15.35 10.40 11.71
C GLU A 73 -13.94 10.02 12.16
N SER A 74 -13.77 8.75 12.56
CA SER A 74 -12.47 8.17 12.94
C SER A 74 -11.44 8.17 11.81
N VAL A 75 -11.83 8.30 10.55
CA VAL A 75 -10.89 8.43 9.43
C VAL A 75 -10.52 9.89 9.20
N ARG A 76 -11.52 10.79 9.26
CA ARG A 76 -11.36 12.23 9.00
C ARG A 76 -10.51 12.95 10.05
N SER A 77 -10.44 12.43 11.28
CA SER A 77 -9.62 13.01 12.35
C SER A 77 -8.12 12.67 12.24
N HIS A 78 -7.72 11.73 11.37
CA HIS A 78 -6.37 11.18 11.34
C HIS A 78 -5.70 11.44 9.99
N HIS A 79 -5.02 12.60 9.88
CA HIS A 79 -4.48 13.08 8.61
C HIS A 79 -2.96 13.01 8.45
N SER A 80 -2.17 12.51 9.42
CA SER A 80 -0.76 12.96 9.47
C SER A 80 0.38 11.97 9.73
N ALA A 81 0.16 10.66 9.93
CA ALA A 81 1.29 9.77 10.31
C ALA A 81 1.95 9.04 9.12
N CYS A 82 1.19 8.28 8.33
CA CYS A 82 1.71 7.47 7.22
C CYS A 82 0.67 7.32 6.10
N CYS A 83 1.11 6.97 4.89
CA CYS A 83 0.22 6.64 3.77
C CYS A 83 0.77 5.53 2.88
N LYS A 84 -0.08 4.55 2.54
CA LYS A 84 0.10 3.65 1.40
C LYS A 84 -0.49 4.33 0.17
N TRP A 85 0.33 4.58 -0.85
CA TRP A 85 -0.07 5.29 -2.06
C TRP A 85 -0.31 4.32 -3.21
N VAL A 86 -1.43 4.49 -3.93
CA VAL A 86 -1.77 3.74 -5.14
C VAL A 86 -2.09 4.72 -6.27
N GLY A 87 -1.87 4.28 -7.51
CA GLY A 87 -2.15 5.05 -8.71
C GLY A 87 -0.90 5.65 -9.35
N GLU A 88 -1.10 6.24 -10.53
CA GLU A 88 -0.07 6.93 -11.29
C GLU A 88 -0.14 8.44 -11.06
N ALA A 89 0.97 9.15 -11.30
CA ALA A 89 0.95 10.61 -11.24
C ALA A 89 0.08 11.18 -12.39
N PRO A 90 -0.72 12.23 -12.15
CA PRO A 90 -0.84 13.01 -10.91
C PRO A 90 -1.86 12.45 -9.90
N HIS A 91 -2.55 11.36 -10.24
CA HIS A 91 -3.70 10.80 -9.51
C HIS A 91 -3.33 9.76 -8.44
N LYS A 92 -2.31 10.05 -7.62
CA LYS A 92 -1.97 9.18 -6.48
C LYS A 92 -2.96 9.38 -5.34
N VAL A 93 -3.47 8.28 -4.79
CA VAL A 93 -4.41 8.32 -3.66
C VAL A 93 -3.84 7.55 -2.47
N CYS A 94 -4.08 8.06 -1.26
CA CYS A 94 -3.74 7.34 -0.04
C CYS A 94 -4.84 6.33 0.27
N VAL A 95 -4.48 5.04 0.28
CA VAL A 95 -5.42 3.90 0.45
C VAL A 95 -5.29 3.23 1.81
N GLU A 96 -4.27 3.56 2.58
CA GLU A 96 -4.08 3.09 3.95
C GLU A 96 -3.37 4.16 4.77
N ILE A 97 -3.84 4.43 5.98
CA ILE A 97 -3.26 5.37 6.94
C ILE A 97 -2.88 4.65 8.24
N CYS A 98 -1.91 5.19 8.97
CA CYS A 98 -1.53 4.67 10.29
C CYS A 98 -2.17 5.53 11.39
N LEU A 99 -2.69 4.87 12.42
CA LEU A 99 -2.98 5.44 13.72
C LEU A 99 -1.80 5.10 14.65
N GLU A 100 -1.28 6.11 15.34
CA GLU A 100 -0.31 5.92 16.42
C GLU A 100 -0.95 5.25 17.64
#